data_AF-U6DU71-F1
#
_entry.id   AF-U6DU71-F1
#
_cell.length_a   1.000
_cell.length_b   1.000
_cell.length_c   1.000
_cell.angle_alpha   90.00
_cell.angle_beta   90.00
_cell.angle_gamma   90.00
#
_symmetry.space_group_name_H-M   'P 1'
#
loop_
_entity.id
_entity.type
_entity.pdbx_description
1 polymer ?
#
loop_
_entity_poly.entity_id
_entity_poly.type
_entity_poly.pdbx_seq_one_letter_code
_entity_poly.pdbx_strand_id
1 'polypeptide(L)'
;MADPCSDRESESEYVFPREVGLFADSYSEKSRFYFCGHVLSITQNFGSRLGVAARVWDAALSLCNYFESQNVDFRGKKVIELGAGTGIVGILAALQGGTPSAS
;
A
#
# COMPACT_ATOMS: atom_id res chain seq x y z
N MET A 1 49.27 -21.40 -46.62
CA MET A 1 48.61 -21.63 -45.31
C MET A 1 47.28 -20.92 -45.37
N ALA A 2 46.20 -21.69 -45.48
CA ALA A 2 44.84 -21.19 -45.42
C ALA A 2 44.29 -21.58 -44.05
N ASP A 3 43.74 -20.61 -43.33
CA ASP A 3 42.89 -20.86 -42.17
C ASP A 3 41.43 -20.57 -42.58
N PRO A 4 40.58 -21.59 -42.71
CA PRO A 4 39.14 -21.45 -42.71
C PRO A 4 38.56 -22.16 -41.47
N CYS A 5 37.93 -21.40 -40.57
CA CYS A 5 36.99 -21.94 -39.57
C CYS A 5 36.14 -20.76 -39.10
N SER A 6 35.04 -20.47 -39.79
CA SER A 6 33.70 -21.02 -39.55
C SER A 6 33.15 -20.61 -38.18
N ASP A 7 32.00 -19.95 -38.26
CA ASP A 7 31.18 -19.41 -37.19
C ASP A 7 30.96 -20.38 -36.02
N ARG A 8 31.04 -19.85 -34.80
CA ARG A 8 30.30 -20.34 -33.64
C ARG A 8 29.82 -19.15 -32.83
N GLU A 9 28.64 -18.66 -33.19
CA GLU A 9 27.70 -18.16 -32.19
C GLU A 9 27.43 -19.32 -31.20
N SER A 10 27.66 -19.09 -29.91
CA SER A 10 27.05 -19.93 -28.87
C SER A 10 26.74 -19.07 -27.66
N GLU A 11 25.51 -18.58 -27.69
CA GLU A 11 24.62 -18.29 -26.57
C GLU A 11 25.26 -18.30 -25.18
N SER A 12 25.47 -17.09 -24.65
CA SER A 12 25.41 -16.85 -23.21
C SER A 12 24.08 -16.17 -22.84
N GLU A 13 22.99 -16.51 -23.53
CA GLU A 13 21.66 -16.43 -22.92
C GLU A 13 21.49 -17.67 -22.02
N TYR A 14 20.72 -17.54 -20.93
CA TYR A 14 20.46 -18.56 -19.90
C TYR A 14 21.40 -18.61 -18.68
N VAL A 15 21.45 -17.52 -17.89
CA VAL A 15 21.71 -17.64 -16.43
C VAL A 15 20.65 -16.94 -15.57
N PHE A 16 19.61 -16.33 -16.15
CA PHE A 16 18.52 -15.75 -15.37
C PHE A 16 17.18 -16.26 -15.87
N PRO A 17 16.39 -16.96 -15.03
CA PRO A 17 14.98 -17.19 -15.31
C PRO A 17 14.34 -15.82 -15.56
N ARG A 18 13.95 -15.53 -16.81
CA ARG A 18 13.09 -14.39 -17.15
C ARG A 18 11.67 -14.71 -16.70
N GLU A 19 11.48 -14.86 -15.39
CA GLU A 19 10.15 -14.70 -14.81
C GLU A 19 9.87 -13.20 -14.78
N VAL A 20 9.39 -12.68 -15.91
CA VAL A 20 8.97 -11.29 -16.15
C VAL A 20 7.85 -10.79 -15.20
N GLY A 21 7.38 -11.64 -14.28
CA GLY A 21 6.45 -11.28 -13.21
C GLY A 21 7.10 -11.07 -11.82
N LEU A 22 8.37 -11.46 -11.62
CA LEU A 22 9.06 -11.35 -10.32
C LEU A 22 9.68 -9.97 -10.07
N PHE A 23 9.75 -9.11 -11.10
CA PHE A 23 10.25 -7.74 -11.03
C PHE A 23 9.16 -6.74 -11.40
N ALA A 24 7.96 -6.89 -10.85
CA ALA A 24 6.91 -5.90 -11.04
C ALA A 24 7.36 -4.57 -10.42
N ASP A 25 7.42 -3.50 -11.23
CA ASP A 25 7.76 -2.14 -10.77
C ASP A 25 6.78 -1.60 -9.72
N SER A 26 5.63 -2.25 -9.55
CA SER A 26 4.64 -1.96 -8.52
C SER A 26 4.08 -3.25 -7.92
N TYR A 27 3.84 -3.22 -6.61
CA TYR A 27 3.22 -4.33 -5.89
C TYR A 27 2.28 -3.78 -4.81
N SER A 28 1.36 -4.60 -4.34
CA SER A 28 0.43 -4.23 -3.27
C SER A 28 0.59 -5.16 -2.07
N GLU A 29 0.65 -4.59 -0.88
CA GLU A 29 0.54 -5.34 0.38
C GLU A 29 -0.82 -5.09 1.00
N LYS A 30 -1.37 -6.10 1.66
CA LYS A 30 -2.65 -5.98 2.37
C LYS A 30 -2.43 -6.18 3.86
N SER A 31 -2.61 -5.11 4.63
CA SER A 31 -2.53 -5.14 6.08
C SER A 31 -3.93 -5.22 6.68
N ARG A 32 -4.06 -5.87 7.83
CA ARG A 32 -5.32 -5.93 8.59
C ARG A 32 -5.09 -5.29 9.95
N PHE A 33 -5.97 -4.36 10.30
CA PHE A 33 -5.98 -3.66 11.57
C PHE A 33 -7.33 -3.87 12.25
N TYR A 34 -7.34 -3.78 13.57
CA TYR A 34 -8.55 -3.93 14.36
C TYR A 34 -8.69 -2.72 15.29
N PHE A 35 -9.77 -1.97 15.11
CA PHE A 35 -10.07 -0.76 15.89
C PHE A 35 -11.58 -0.61 16.04
N CYS A 36 -12.03 -0.19 17.23
CA CYS A 36 -13.43 0.07 17.56
C CYS A 36 -14.37 -1.13 17.25
N GLY A 37 -13.86 -2.36 17.34
CA GLY A 37 -14.63 -3.55 16.97
C GLY A 37 -14.67 -3.87 15.46
N HIS A 38 -14.00 -3.07 14.63
CA HIS A 38 -13.98 -3.22 13.17
C HIS A 38 -12.64 -3.78 12.68
N VAL A 39 -12.71 -4.67 11.69
CA VAL A 39 -11.53 -5.12 10.92
C VAL A 39 -11.36 -4.22 9.70
N LEU A 40 -10.28 -3.45 9.69
CA LEU A 40 -9.92 -2.59 8.56
C LEU A 40 -8.86 -3.32 7.73
N SER A 41 -9.20 -3.63 6.48
CA SER A 41 -8.24 -4.22 5.55
C SER A 41 -7.76 -3.18 4.55
N ILE A 42 -6.51 -2.76 4.71
CA ILE A 42 -5.92 -1.65 3.98
C ILE A 42 -4.92 -2.18 2.95
N THR A 43 -5.11 -1.80 1.70
CA THR A 43 -4.19 -2.11 0.60
C THR A 43 -3.17 -0.97 0.46
N GLN A 44 -1.89 -1.31 0.53
CA GLN A 44 -0.75 -0.41 0.40
C GLN A 44 -0.08 -0.67 -0.95
N ASN A 45 -0.21 0.27 -1.90
CA ASN A 45 0.27 0.10 -3.27
C ASN A 45 1.66 0.75 -3.46
N PHE A 46 2.71 -0.06 -3.45
CA PHE A 46 4.09 0.37 -3.62
C PHE A 46 4.51 0.43 -5.09
N GLY A 47 5.51 1.25 -5.41
CA GLY A 47 6.07 1.39 -6.78
C GLY A 47 5.16 2.10 -7.80
N SER A 48 3.88 2.27 -7.49
CA SER A 48 2.85 2.92 -8.32
C SER A 48 2.88 4.46 -8.34
N ARG A 49 4.05 5.08 -8.11
CA ARG A 49 4.24 6.55 -7.98
C ARG A 49 3.50 7.23 -6.81
N LEU A 50 2.86 6.46 -5.92
CA LEU A 50 2.21 7.00 -4.71
C LEU A 50 3.20 7.50 -3.64
N GLY A 51 4.45 7.03 -3.67
CA GLY A 51 5.49 7.43 -2.73
C GLY A 51 5.04 7.24 -1.27
N VAL A 52 5.14 8.30 -0.47
CA VAL A 52 4.78 8.28 0.96
C VAL A 52 3.29 8.01 1.23
N ALA A 53 2.40 8.26 0.25
CA ALA A 53 0.96 8.05 0.43
C ALA A 53 0.55 6.57 0.44
N ALA A 54 1.42 5.67 -0.04
CA ALA A 54 1.13 4.24 -0.13
C ALA A 54 1.13 3.52 1.21
N ARG A 55 1.87 4.03 2.21
CA ARG A 55 2.08 3.37 3.50
C ARG A 55 1.02 3.79 4.51
N VAL A 56 0.61 2.85 5.35
CA VAL A 56 0.04 3.21 6.65
C VAL A 56 1.20 3.67 7.54
N TRP A 57 1.12 4.91 8.03
CA TRP A 57 2.12 5.49 8.91
C TRP A 57 1.77 5.24 10.38
N ASP A 58 2.78 5.13 11.24
CA ASP A 58 2.59 4.86 12.67
C ASP A 58 1.70 5.91 13.34
N ALA A 59 1.80 7.18 12.96
CA ALA A 59 0.94 8.24 13.48
C ALA A 59 -0.55 8.01 13.19
N ALA A 60 -0.89 7.44 12.02
CA ALA A 60 -2.27 7.07 11.69
C ALA A 60 -2.78 5.96 12.61
N LEU A 61 -1.92 4.96 12.91
CA LEU A 61 -2.25 3.89 13.85
C LEU A 61 -2.40 4.41 15.28
N SER A 62 -1.55 5.33 15.73
CA SER A 62 -1.68 5.98 17.03
C SER A 62 -2.99 6.77 17.14
N LEU A 63 -3.41 7.45 16.07
CA LEU A 63 -4.67 8.18 16.05
C LEU A 63 -5.90 7.26 16.07
N CYS A 64 -5.87 6.13 15.34
CA CYS A 64 -6.92 5.12 15.43
C CYS A 64 -7.04 4.53 16.85
N ASN A 65 -5.91 4.20 17.49
CA ASN A 65 -5.88 3.75 18.88
C ASN A 65 -6.43 4.83 19.84
N TYR A 66 -6.13 6.10 19.59
CA TYR A 66 -6.69 7.20 20.36
C TYR A 66 -8.21 7.27 20.22
N PHE A 67 -8.76 7.16 19.00
CA PHE A 67 -10.21 7.13 18.78
C PHE A 67 -10.90 6.00 19.54
N GLU A 68 -10.30 4.81 19.52
CA GLU A 68 -10.80 3.65 20.26
C GLU A 68 -10.72 3.86 21.77
N SER A 69 -9.52 4.18 22.29
CA SER A 69 -9.28 4.31 23.74
C SER A 69 -10.05 5.46 24.39
N GLN A 70 -10.25 6.56 23.68
CA GLN A 70 -11.02 7.70 24.16
C GLN A 70 -12.51 7.63 23.79
N ASN A 71 -12.93 6.58 23.08
CA ASN A 71 -14.29 6.39 22.60
C ASN A 71 -14.83 7.65 21.90
N VAL A 72 -14.03 8.19 20.97
CA VAL A 72 -14.33 9.46 20.29
C VAL A 72 -15.62 9.31 19.48
N ASP A 73 -16.58 10.21 19.70
CA ASP A 73 -17.90 10.17 19.07
C ASP A 73 -17.93 10.95 17.75
N PHE A 74 -18.01 10.20 16.65
CA PHE A 74 -18.12 10.76 15.29
C PHE A 74 -19.56 10.86 14.78
N ARG A 75 -20.57 10.36 15.52
CA ARG A 75 -21.94 10.26 15.02
C ARG A 75 -22.51 11.63 14.65
N GLY A 76 -22.95 11.76 13.39
CA GLY A 76 -23.54 13.00 12.86
C GLY A 76 -22.55 14.15 12.72
N LYS A 77 -21.24 13.90 12.85
CA LYS A 77 -20.19 14.89 12.63
C LYS A 77 -19.75 14.89 11.17
N LYS A 78 -19.45 16.09 10.66
CA LYS A 78 -18.71 16.26 9.41
C LYS A 78 -17.23 16.17 9.74
N VAL A 79 -16.50 15.27 9.08
CA VAL A 79 -15.09 15.01 9.35
C VAL A 79 -14.30 15.24 8.07
N ILE A 80 -13.17 15.93 8.16
CA ILE A 80 -12.23 16.07 7.05
C ILE A 80 -10.88 15.46 7.46
N GLU A 81 -10.34 14.58 6.62
CA GLU A 81 -9.00 14.00 6.79
C GLU A 81 -8.07 14.64 5.76
N LEU A 82 -7.07 15.38 6.23
CA LEU A 82 -6.07 16.01 5.37
C LEU A 82 -4.85 15.10 5.27
N GLY A 83 -4.39 14.84 4.04
CA GLY A 83 -3.24 13.96 3.81
C GLY A 83 -3.55 12.50 4.16
N ALA A 84 -4.73 12.02 3.77
CA ALA A 84 -5.27 10.71 4.16
C ALA A 84 -4.36 9.51 3.82
N GLY A 85 -3.53 9.62 2.78
CA GLY A 85 -2.70 8.51 2.32
C GLY A 85 -3.56 7.29 1.96
N THR A 86 -3.45 6.23 2.76
CA THR A 86 -4.28 5.01 2.62
C THR A 86 -5.73 5.19 3.09
N GLY A 87 -6.04 6.28 3.78
CA GLY A 87 -7.38 6.64 4.28
C GLY A 87 -7.82 5.87 5.52
N ILE A 88 -6.93 5.17 6.21
CA ILE A 88 -7.28 4.32 7.36
C ILE A 88 -8.02 5.10 8.47
N VAL A 89 -7.64 6.35 8.74
CA VAL A 89 -8.25 7.15 9.82
C VAL A 89 -9.64 7.61 9.41
N GLY A 90 -9.79 8.15 8.19
CA GLY A 90 -11.10 8.55 7.66
C GLY A 90 -12.07 7.40 7.52
N ILE A 91 -11.59 6.21 7.10
CA ILE A 91 -12.38 4.97 7.06
C ILE A 91 -12.89 4.63 8.47
N LEU A 92 -12.02 4.63 9.49
CA LEU A 92 -12.43 4.36 10.87
C LEU A 92 -13.46 5.39 11.37
N ALA A 93 -13.25 6.68 11.10
CA ALA A 93 -14.18 7.74 11.47
C ALA A 93 -15.56 7.55 10.81
N ALA A 94 -15.60 7.10 9.55
CA ALA A 94 -16.84 6.75 8.85
C ALA A 94 -17.60 5.62 9.54
N LEU A 95 -16.88 4.54 9.88
CA LEU A 95 -17.46 3.36 10.56
C LEU A 95 -18.04 3.72 11.93
N GLN A 96 -17.43 4.70 12.61
CA GLN A 96 -17.92 5.26 13.88
C GLN A 96 -19.09 6.26 13.72
N GLY A 97 -19.68 6.38 12.52
CA GLY A 97 -20.85 7.22 12.25
C GLY A 97 -20.54 8.66 11.81
N GLY A 98 -19.27 8.95 11.52
CA GLY A 98 -18.86 10.20 10.88
C GLY A 98 -19.22 10.24 9.40
N THR A 99 -19.33 11.44 8.85
CA THR A 99 -19.41 11.66 7.40
C THR A 99 -18.06 12.21 6.92
N PRO A 100 -17.10 11.34 6.55
CA PRO A 100 -15.78 11.78 6.15
C PRO A 100 -15.78 12.38 4.74
N SER A 101 -14.96 13.41 4.55
CA SER A 101 -14.56 13.94 3.25
C SER A 101 -13.04 13.89 3.13
N ALA A 102 -12.53 13.34 2.03
CA ALA A 102 -11.11 13.36 1.69
C ALA A 102 -10.78 14.59 0.81
N SER A 103 -9.59 15.17 0.96
CA SER A 103 -9.08 16.28 0.15
C SER A 103 -7.63 16.07 -0.25
#